data_AF-A0A2I6QHP7-F1
#
_entry.id   AF-A0A2I6QHP7-F1
#
_cell.length_a   1.000
_cell.length_b   1.000
_cell.length_c   1.000
_cell.angle_alpha   90.00
_cell.angle_beta   90.00
_cell.angle_gamma   90.00
#
_symmetry.space_group_name_H-M   'P 1'
#
loop_
_entity.id
_entity.type
_entity.pdbx_description
1 polymer ?
#
loop_
_entity_poly.entity_id
_entity_poly.type
_entity_poly.pdbx_seq_one_letter_code
_entity_poly.pdbx_strand_id
1 'polypeptide(L)'
;MKPISVLLVLLLLSSYTPLVFAQQSFSDWTAVQRIQTNEKLFVRQKNGKEMKGRMIEATDAALTIDRDGKPVSIPRAEVRQVYTVEGTAQKAKWALIGAGVGAGAGAGIGYAKYSPSRDDSEIWVPVGLMFGAGIGAVSGLLFGQTTRERKLVYAAY
;
A
#
# COMPACT_ATOMS: atom_id res chain seq x y z
N MET A 1 -25.84 -15.38 -45.71
CA MET A 1 -26.29 -15.01 -44.36
C MET A 1 -25.32 -15.65 -43.36
N LYS A 2 -24.53 -14.88 -42.61
CA LYS A 2 -23.68 -15.43 -41.53
C LYS A 2 -24.32 -15.08 -40.19
N PRO A 3 -25.43 -15.75 -39.79
CA PRO A 3 -26.10 -15.46 -38.53
C PRO A 3 -25.18 -15.71 -37.32
N ILE A 4 -24.16 -16.56 -37.50
CA ILE A 4 -23.15 -16.88 -36.49
C ILE A 4 -22.30 -15.66 -36.12
N SER A 5 -21.92 -14.81 -37.09
CA SER A 5 -21.11 -13.62 -36.80
C SER A 5 -21.91 -12.56 -36.04
N VAL A 6 -23.21 -12.43 -36.32
CA VAL A 6 -24.10 -11.51 -35.59
C VAL A 6 -24.34 -12.00 -34.16
N LEU A 7 -24.51 -13.31 -33.98
CA LEU A 7 -24.72 -13.93 -32.67
C LEU A 7 -23.49 -13.76 -31.76
N LEU A 8 -22.28 -13.88 -32.33
CA LEU A 8 -21.03 -13.74 -31.57
C LEU A 8 -20.78 -12.30 -31.11
N VAL A 9 -21.11 -11.31 -31.94
CA VAL A 9 -21.01 -9.88 -31.60
C VAL A 9 -22.02 -9.51 -30.51
N LEU A 10 -23.26 -10.02 -30.59
CA LEU A 10 -24.29 -9.82 -29.55
C LEU A 10 -23.89 -10.44 -28.21
N LEU A 11 -23.22 -11.60 -28.22
CA LEU A 11 -22.76 -12.29 -27.01
C LEU A 11 -21.60 -11.53 -26.34
N LEU A 12 -20.68 -10.95 -27.12
CA LEU A 12 -19.62 -10.05 -26.63
C LEU A 12 -20.18 -8.76 -26.02
N LEU A 13 -21.23 -8.17 -26.61
CA LEU A 13 -21.89 -6.97 -26.09
C LEU A 13 -22.69 -7.24 -24.79
N SER A 14 -23.17 -8.46 -24.56
CA SER A 14 -23.85 -8.82 -23.31
C SER A 14 -22.91 -8.99 -22.10
N SER A 15 -21.60 -9.05 -22.33
CA SER A 15 -20.59 -9.20 -21.28
C SER A 15 -20.14 -7.87 -20.63
N TYR A 16 -20.66 -6.73 -21.11
CA TYR A 16 -20.49 -5.44 -20.45
C TYR A 16 -21.45 -5.36 -19.25
N THR A 17 -21.11 -6.05 -18.17
CA THR A 17 -21.71 -5.75 -16.88
C THR A 17 -21.34 -4.29 -16.55
N PRO A 18 -22.31 -3.41 -16.27
CA PRO A 18 -21.98 -2.11 -15.75
C PRO A 18 -21.26 -2.36 -14.42
N LEU A 19 -19.98 -1.98 -14.36
CA LEU A 19 -19.25 -1.86 -13.10
C LEU A 19 -19.94 -0.75 -12.31
N VAL A 20 -20.96 -1.13 -11.55
CA VAL A 20 -21.55 -0.28 -10.53
C VAL A 20 -20.49 -0.14 -9.45
N PHE A 21 -19.69 0.92 -9.55
CA PHE A 21 -18.91 1.38 -8.42
C PHE A 21 -19.92 1.82 -7.36
N ALA A 22 -20.15 0.97 -6.35
CA ALA A 22 -20.81 1.42 -5.14
C ALA A 22 -19.97 2.58 -4.59
N GLN A 23 -20.48 3.80 -4.71
CA GLN A 23 -19.80 5.00 -4.26
C GLN A 23 -19.81 4.96 -2.72
N GLN A 24 -18.80 4.31 -2.14
CA GLN A 24 -18.61 4.29 -0.70
C GLN A 24 -18.42 5.74 -0.23
N SER A 25 -19.46 6.27 0.40
CA SER A 25 -19.37 7.57 1.05
C SER A 25 -18.53 7.42 2.31
N PHE A 26 -17.35 8.04 2.31
CA PHE A 26 -16.48 8.10 3.49
C PHE A 26 -16.79 9.33 4.36
N SER A 27 -17.90 10.04 4.15
CA SER A 27 -18.23 11.24 4.93
C SER A 27 -19.02 10.95 6.21
N ASP A 28 -19.30 9.68 6.51
CA ASP A 28 -20.05 9.28 7.72
C ASP A 28 -19.12 9.21 8.94
N TRP A 29 -19.30 10.16 9.86
CA TRP A 29 -18.54 10.19 11.11
C TRP A 29 -18.88 9.02 12.04
N THR A 30 -20.07 8.44 11.91
CA THR A 30 -20.47 7.25 12.68
C THR A 30 -19.51 6.08 12.42
N ALA A 31 -18.89 6.02 11.24
CA ALA A 31 -17.86 5.03 10.94
C ALA A 31 -16.63 5.17 11.85
N VAL A 32 -16.25 6.40 12.22
CA VAL A 32 -15.16 6.67 13.17
C VAL A 32 -15.55 6.26 14.59
N GLN A 33 -16.81 6.50 14.98
CA GLN A 33 -17.34 6.11 16.30
C GLN A 33 -17.42 4.59 16.49
N ARG A 34 -17.53 3.82 15.40
CA ARG A 34 -17.56 2.34 15.42
C ARG A 34 -16.17 1.70 15.45
N ILE A 35 -15.10 2.47 15.31
CA ILE A 35 -13.72 1.96 15.39
C ILE A 35 -13.49 1.40 16.79
N GLN A 36 -12.87 0.21 16.87
CA GLN A 36 -12.63 -0.44 18.15
C GLN A 36 -11.59 0.34 18.96
N THR A 37 -11.75 0.35 20.28
CA THR A 37 -10.74 0.90 21.17
C THR A 37 -9.41 0.15 20.98
N ASN A 38 -8.30 0.85 21.20
CA ASN A 38 -6.92 0.37 21.01
C ASN A 38 -6.52 0.06 19.54
N GLU A 39 -7.42 0.27 18.57
CA GLU A 39 -7.10 0.11 17.15
C GLU A 39 -6.12 1.18 16.67
N LYS A 40 -5.16 0.81 15.80
CA LYS A 40 -4.17 1.76 15.28
C LYS A 40 -4.78 2.67 14.23
N LEU A 41 -4.61 3.97 14.43
CA LEU A 41 -5.16 5.02 13.58
C LEU A 41 -4.07 5.90 12.99
N PHE A 42 -4.33 6.36 11.77
CA PHE A 42 -3.68 7.52 11.17
C PHE A 42 -4.74 8.58 10.91
N VAL A 43 -4.59 9.74 11.55
CA VAL A 43 -5.51 10.87 11.46
C VAL A 43 -4.80 11.97 10.69
N ARG A 44 -5.30 12.31 9.51
CA ARG A 44 -4.85 13.48 8.76
C ARG A 44 -5.73 14.66 9.12
N GLN A 45 -5.12 15.73 9.58
CA GLN A 45 -5.80 16.98 9.90
C GLN A 45 -5.92 17.88 8.65
N LYS A 46 -6.84 18.84 8.69
CA LYS A 46 -7.04 19.82 7.62
C LYS A 46 -5.81 20.70 7.38
N ASN A 47 -5.01 20.94 8.41
CA ASN A 47 -3.71 21.63 8.31
C ASN A 47 -2.61 20.81 7.59
N GLY A 48 -2.90 19.57 7.17
CA GLY A 48 -1.97 18.68 6.47
C GLY A 48 -1.14 17.78 7.38
N LYS A 49 -1.15 17.99 8.71
CA LYS A 49 -0.44 17.15 9.67
C LYS A 49 -1.09 15.77 9.76
N GLU A 50 -0.25 14.74 9.80
CA GLU A 50 -0.68 13.36 10.08
C GLU A 50 -0.27 12.97 11.50
N MET A 51 -1.22 12.42 12.25
CA MET A 51 -1.03 11.92 13.61
C MET A 51 -1.28 10.43 13.64
N LYS A 52 -0.35 9.69 14.22
CA LYS A 52 -0.47 8.25 14.48
C LYS A 52 -0.75 8.03 15.95
N GLY A 53 -1.69 7.15 16.25
CA GLY A 53 -2.01 6.78 17.62
C GLY A 53 -2.91 5.55 17.68
N ARG A 54 -3.46 5.27 18.86
CA ARG A 54 -4.47 4.23 19.06
C ARG A 54 -5.79 4.83 19.50
N MET A 55 -6.89 4.28 19.01
CA MET A 55 -8.24 4.73 19.36
C MET A 55 -8.47 4.68 20.88
N ILE A 56 -8.88 5.80 21.48
CA ILE A 56 -9.43 5.82 22.85
C ILE A 56 -10.95 5.95 22.76
N GLU A 57 -11.42 7.00 22.10
CA GLU A 57 -12.85 7.29 21.93
C GLU A 57 -13.08 8.22 20.73
N ALA A 58 -14.27 8.18 20.16
CA ALA A 58 -14.76 9.21 19.26
C ALA A 58 -16.19 9.61 19.66
N THR A 59 -16.39 10.91 19.83
CA THR A 59 -17.68 11.54 20.10
C THR A 59 -18.13 12.29 18.86
N ASP A 60 -19.31 12.89 18.87
CA ASP A 60 -19.80 13.70 17.75
C ASP A 60 -18.92 14.92 17.44
N ALA A 61 -18.16 15.38 18.44
CA ALA A 61 -17.36 16.60 18.40
C ALA A 61 -15.84 16.36 18.27
N ALA A 62 -15.32 15.22 18.73
CA ALA A 62 -13.87 14.99 18.77
C ALA A 62 -13.49 13.50 18.66
N LEU A 63 -12.26 13.27 18.22
CA LEU A 63 -11.57 11.98 18.21
C LEU A 63 -10.40 12.04 19.19
N THR A 64 -10.38 11.16 20.19
CA THR A 64 -9.30 11.05 21.15
C THR A 64 -8.46 9.82 20.85
N ILE A 65 -7.14 10.02 20.70
CA ILE A 65 -6.17 8.95 20.45
C ILE A 65 -5.09 8.89 21.53
N ASP A 66 -4.64 7.69 21.87
CA ASP A 66 -3.41 7.47 22.62
C ASP A 66 -2.22 7.66 21.68
N ARG A 67 -1.41 8.67 21.98
CA ARG A 67 -0.14 8.90 21.32
C ARG A 67 0.97 8.76 22.35
N ASP A 68 1.73 7.68 22.23
CA ASP A 68 2.91 7.42 23.07
C ASP A 68 2.59 7.47 24.58
N GLY A 69 1.42 6.95 24.98
CA GLY A 69 0.96 6.93 26.37
C GLY A 69 0.22 8.20 26.81
N LYS A 70 0.00 9.16 25.90
CA LYS A 70 -0.68 10.43 26.19
C LYS A 70 -1.97 10.53 25.38
N PRO A 71 -3.14 10.77 26.03
CA PRO A 71 -4.36 11.05 25.30
C PRO A 71 -4.26 12.40 24.60
N VAL A 72 -4.57 12.42 23.31
CA VAL A 72 -4.66 13.62 22.48
C VAL A 72 -6.04 13.68 21.86
N SER A 73 -6.79 14.73 22.18
CA SER A 73 -8.10 14.99 21.58
C SER A 73 -7.95 15.88 20.36
N ILE A 74 -8.58 15.48 19.26
CA ILE A 74 -8.58 16.17 17.97
C ILE A 74 -10.02 16.55 17.65
N PRO A 75 -10.37 17.84 17.50
CA PRO A 75 -11.71 18.25 17.12
C PRO A 75 -12.11 17.64 15.77
N ARG A 76 -13.33 17.11 15.64
CA ARG A 76 -13.87 16.56 14.38
C ARG A 76 -13.75 17.57 13.24
N ALA A 77 -13.96 18.85 13.53
CA ALA A 77 -13.84 19.94 12.57
C ALA A 77 -12.43 20.05 11.95
N GLU A 78 -11.39 19.60 12.65
CA GLU A 78 -10.00 19.57 12.18
C GLU A 78 -9.62 18.25 11.49
N VAL A 79 -10.41 17.19 11.66
CA VAL A 79 -10.15 15.90 11.03
C VAL A 79 -10.51 15.98 9.55
N ARG A 80 -9.53 15.68 8.69
CA ARG A 80 -9.70 15.58 7.24
C ARG A 80 -9.87 14.14 6.82
N GLN A 81 -9.03 13.22 7.32
CA GLN A 81 -9.11 11.80 6.97
C GLN A 81 -8.78 10.94 8.19
N VAL A 82 -9.46 9.81 8.35
CA VAL A 82 -9.14 8.78 9.34
C VAL A 82 -8.88 7.48 8.60
N TYR A 83 -7.74 6.86 8.90
CA TYR A 83 -7.38 5.55 8.39
C TYR A 83 -7.18 4.57 9.54
N THR A 84 -7.69 3.35 9.37
CA THR A 84 -7.34 2.20 10.20
C THR A 84 -6.24 1.38 9.55
N VAL A 85 -5.53 0.60 10.36
CA VAL A 85 -4.49 -0.32 9.88
C VAL A 85 -5.07 -1.72 9.80
N GLU A 86 -5.40 -2.16 8.59
CA GLU A 86 -5.90 -3.51 8.32
C GLU A 86 -4.82 -4.40 7.70
N GLY A 87 -5.04 -5.71 7.78
CA GLY A 87 -4.23 -6.70 7.08
C GLY A 87 -2.90 -7.07 7.74
N THR A 88 -2.18 -7.96 7.05
CA THR A 88 -0.86 -8.44 7.46
C THR A 88 0.24 -7.51 6.93
N ALA A 89 1.43 -7.61 7.53
CA ALA A 89 2.58 -6.86 7.03
C ALA A 89 2.89 -7.26 5.58
N GLN A 90 3.20 -6.28 4.73
CA GLN A 90 3.36 -6.45 3.28
C GLN A 90 4.72 -7.08 2.89
N LYS A 91 5.21 -8.05 3.68
CA LYS A 91 6.56 -8.62 3.58
C LYS A 91 6.88 -9.13 2.17
N ALA A 92 5.98 -9.93 1.58
CA ALA A 92 6.20 -10.55 0.27
C ALA A 92 6.27 -9.51 -0.86
N LYS A 93 5.37 -8.53 -0.87
CA LYS A 93 5.36 -7.45 -1.85
C LYS A 93 6.68 -6.68 -1.82
N TRP A 94 7.10 -6.25 -0.63
CA TRP A 94 8.32 -5.46 -0.49
C TRP A 94 9.59 -6.30 -0.70
N ALA A 95 9.59 -7.59 -0.35
CA ALA A 95 10.67 -8.50 -0.70
C ALA A 95 10.84 -8.64 -2.21
N LEU A 96 9.75 -8.80 -2.97
CA LEU A 96 9.81 -8.86 -4.43
C LEU A 96 10.31 -7.56 -5.06
N ILE A 97 9.82 -6.40 -4.59
CA ILE A 97 10.29 -5.08 -5.03
C ILE A 97 11.79 -4.95 -4.74
N GLY A 98 12.21 -5.28 -3.51
CA GLY A 98 13.60 -5.24 -3.11
C GLY A 98 14.48 -6.17 -3.95
N ALA A 99 14.01 -7.38 -4.24
CA ALA A 99 14.71 -8.34 -5.08
C ALA A 99 14.93 -7.79 -6.50
N GLY A 100 13.89 -7.21 -7.11
CA GLY A 100 14.00 -6.62 -8.45
C GLY A 100 15.00 -5.46 -8.50
N VAL A 101 14.92 -4.53 -7.54
CA VAL A 101 15.87 -3.40 -7.44
C VAL A 101 17.29 -3.89 -7.22
N GLY A 102 17.47 -4.84 -6.28
CA GLY A 102 18.77 -5.41 -5.98
C GLY A 102 19.37 -6.19 -7.15
N ALA A 103 18.56 -6.98 -7.86
CA ALA A 103 18.96 -7.71 -9.06
C ALA A 103 19.47 -6.75 -10.15
N GLY A 104 18.73 -5.68 -10.42
CA GLY A 104 19.11 -4.66 -11.40
C GLY A 104 20.43 -3.96 -11.04
N ALA A 105 20.58 -3.55 -9.77
CA ALA A 105 21.82 -2.94 -9.29
C ALA A 105 23.01 -3.90 -9.35
N GLY A 106 22.82 -5.14 -8.90
CA GLY A 106 23.87 -6.17 -8.89
C GLY A 106 24.32 -6.58 -10.29
N ALA A 107 23.37 -6.71 -11.23
CA ALA A 107 23.68 -6.95 -12.65
C ALA A 107 24.46 -5.77 -13.27
N GLY A 108 24.07 -4.53 -12.95
CA GLY A 108 24.78 -3.32 -13.41
C GLY A 108 26.22 -3.26 -12.90
N ILE A 109 26.47 -3.61 -11.63
CA ILE A 109 27.82 -3.72 -11.08
C ILE A 109 28.61 -4.85 -11.75
N GLY A 110 27.98 -6.01 -11.97
CA GLY A 110 28.58 -7.13 -12.69
C GLY A 110 28.99 -6.76 -14.12
N TYR A 111 28.16 -5.96 -14.80
CA TYR A 111 28.43 -5.43 -16.13
C TYR A 111 29.57 -4.39 -16.12
N ALA A 112 29.60 -3.48 -15.14
CA ALA A 112 30.64 -2.46 -15.03
C ALA A 112 32.05 -3.03 -14.74
N LYS A 113 32.14 -4.27 -14.23
CA LYS A 113 33.41 -4.99 -14.05
C LYS A 113 33.99 -5.60 -15.33
N TYR A 114 33.36 -5.35 -16.48
CA TYR A 114 33.85 -5.75 -17.78
C TYR A 114 35.29 -5.28 -18.05
N SER A 115 36.12 -6.19 -18.55
CA SER A 115 37.41 -5.89 -19.17
C SER A 115 37.43 -6.53 -20.55
N PRO A 116 37.74 -5.81 -21.64
CA PRO A 116 37.77 -6.38 -23.00
C PRO A 116 38.75 -7.55 -23.17
N SER A 117 39.67 -7.73 -22.22
CA SER A 117 40.71 -8.76 -22.25
C SER A 117 40.32 -10.07 -21.57
N ARG A 118 39.12 -10.16 -20.96
CA ARG A 118 38.58 -11.38 -20.34
C ARG A 118 37.07 -11.43 -20.54
N ASP A 119 36.58 -12.49 -21.19
CA ASP A 119 35.16 -12.68 -21.50
C ASP A 119 34.41 -13.25 -20.29
N ASP A 120 34.44 -12.52 -19.16
CA ASP A 120 33.94 -12.99 -17.87
C ASP A 120 32.51 -12.49 -17.57
N SER A 121 31.88 -11.76 -18.51
CA SER A 121 30.54 -11.19 -18.33
C SER A 121 29.45 -12.23 -18.21
N GLU A 122 29.63 -13.40 -18.84
CA GLU A 122 28.74 -14.55 -18.68
C GLU A 122 28.68 -15.06 -17.24
N ILE A 123 29.68 -14.73 -16.41
CA ILE A 123 29.76 -15.15 -15.01
C ILE A 123 29.39 -13.99 -14.07
N TRP A 124 29.98 -12.81 -14.26
CA TRP A 124 29.82 -11.72 -13.29
C TRP A 124 28.43 -11.06 -13.32
N VAL A 125 27.76 -11.03 -14.47
CA VAL A 125 26.41 -10.47 -14.57
C VAL A 125 25.38 -11.38 -13.87
N PRO A 126 25.32 -12.70 -14.12
CA PRO A 126 24.42 -13.59 -13.39
C PRO A 126 24.73 -13.66 -11.89
N VAL A 127 26.02 -13.66 -11.51
CA VAL A 127 26.43 -13.64 -10.10
C VAL A 127 25.97 -12.35 -9.43
N GLY A 128 26.23 -11.20 -10.04
CA GLY A 128 25.78 -9.90 -9.54
C GLY A 128 24.26 -9.83 -9.40
N LEU A 129 23.53 -10.34 -10.39
CA LEU A 129 22.07 -10.44 -10.37
C LEU A 129 21.59 -11.28 -9.19
N MET A 130 22.12 -12.49 -8.97
CA MET A 130 21.68 -13.38 -7.90
C MET A 130 21.94 -12.80 -6.51
N PHE A 131 23.16 -12.28 -6.26
CA PHE A 131 23.49 -11.67 -4.98
C PHE A 131 22.71 -10.38 -4.74
N GLY A 132 22.59 -9.55 -5.77
CA GLY A 132 21.77 -8.35 -5.73
C GLY A 132 20.32 -8.66 -5.40
N ALA A 133 19.73 -9.65 -6.06
CA ALA A 133 18.36 -10.09 -5.81
C ALA A 133 18.18 -10.59 -4.38
N GLY A 134 19.09 -11.42 -3.87
CA GLY A 134 19.03 -11.96 -2.51
C GLY A 134 19.09 -10.86 -1.44
N ILE A 135 20.08 -9.96 -1.53
CA ILE A 135 20.25 -8.84 -0.59
C ILE A 135 19.05 -7.89 -0.65
N GLY A 136 18.61 -7.59 -1.87
CA GLY A 136 17.43 -6.77 -2.13
C GLY A 136 16.18 -7.38 -1.51
N ALA A 137 15.97 -8.68 -1.68
CA ALA A 137 14.82 -9.39 -1.14
C ALA A 137 14.76 -9.34 0.40
N VAL A 138 15.89 -9.59 1.07
CA VAL A 138 15.98 -9.50 2.53
C VAL A 138 15.71 -8.09 3.03
N SER A 139 16.33 -7.09 2.39
CA SER A 139 16.12 -5.68 2.76
C SER A 139 14.65 -5.25 2.58
N GLY A 140 14.05 -5.64 1.45
CA GLY A 140 12.64 -5.42 1.16
C GLY A 140 11.73 -6.14 2.14
N LEU A 141 12.05 -7.37 2.54
CA LEU A 141 11.30 -8.13 3.54
C LEU A 141 11.28 -7.39 4.88
N LEU A 142 12.43 -6.92 5.35
CA LEU A 142 12.58 -6.18 6.61
C LEU A 142 11.77 -4.88 6.60
N PHE A 143 11.87 -4.09 5.53
CA PHE A 143 11.06 -2.89 5.35
C PHE A 143 9.57 -3.22 5.34
N GLY A 144 9.20 -4.25 4.59
CA GLY A 144 7.85 -4.77 4.44
C GLY A 144 7.18 -5.16 5.75
N GLN A 145 7.94 -5.51 6.79
CA GLN A 145 7.41 -5.83 8.12
C GLN A 145 6.73 -4.64 8.80
N THR A 146 7.18 -3.42 8.48
CA THR A 146 6.69 -2.18 9.11
C THR A 146 5.54 -1.54 8.35
N THR A 147 5.45 -1.80 7.04
CA THR A 147 4.35 -1.37 6.18
C THR A 147 3.15 -2.31 6.31
N ARG A 148 2.03 -1.71 6.67
CA ARG A 148 0.71 -2.34 6.65
C ARG A 148 -0.23 -1.49 5.82
N GLU A 149 -1.27 -2.14 5.31
CA GLU A 149 -2.28 -1.46 4.52
C GLU A 149 -3.08 -0.50 5.41
N ARG A 150 -3.45 0.64 4.82
CA ARG A 150 -4.27 1.65 5.49
C ARG A 150 -5.61 1.68 4.78
N LYS A 151 -6.69 1.49 5.53
CA LYS A 151 -8.05 1.59 5.00
C LYS A 151 -8.65 2.92 5.40
N LEU A 152 -9.18 3.64 4.42
CA LEU A 152 -9.89 4.90 4.68
C LEU A 152 -11.22 4.58 5.36
N VAL A 153 -11.45 5.16 6.54
CA VAL A 153 -12.71 5.06 7.27
C VAL A 153 -13.53 6.33 7.09
N TYR A 154 -12.86 7.47 7.14
CA TYR A 154 -13.52 8.78 7.05
C TYR A 154 -12.72 9.76 6.20
N ALA A 155 -13.42 10.58 5.43
CA ALA A 155 -12.88 11.71 4.69
C ALA A 155 -13.87 12.90 4.71
N ALA A 156 -13.37 14.06 5.11
CA ALA A 156 -14.00 15.36 4.97
C ALA A 156 -13.16 16.24 4.04
N TYR A 157 -13.83 16.87 3.08
CA TYR A 157 -13.23 17.82 2.14
C TYR A 157 -13.44 19.26 2.63
#